data_AF-A0A536VHC5-F1
#
_entry.id   AF-A0A536VHC5-F1
#
_cell.length_a   1.000
_cell.length_b   1.000
_cell.length_c   1.000
_cell.angle_alpha   90.00
_cell.angle_beta   90.00
_cell.angle_gamma   90.00
#
_symmetry.space_group_name_H-M   'P 1'
#
loop_
_entity.id
_entity.type
_entity.pdbx_description
1 polymer ?
#
loop_
_entity_poly.entity_id
_entity_poly.type
_entity_poly.pdbx_seq_one_letter_code
_entity_poly.pdbx_strand_id
1 'polypeptide(L)' 'LQAGAFTSESDAENLKARLALSGWEASVQMAALPDKSVRYRVRLGPYDNTDEVNRIKADLGKSGFDVAVIKNP' A
#
# COMPACT_ATOMS: atom_id res chain seq x y z
N LEU A 1 4.15 3.92 2.32
CA LEU A 1 2.69 3.93 2.60
C LEU A 1 2.11 2.53 2.38
N GLN A 2 1.02 2.17 3.06
CA GLN A 2 0.27 0.93 2.79
C GLN A 2 -1.17 1.28 2.40
N ALA A 3 -1.60 0.85 1.23
CA ALA A 3 -2.95 1.08 0.70
C ALA A 3 -3.93 -0.05 1.03
N GLY A 4 -3.44 -1.23 1.40
CA GLY A 4 -4.30 -2.35 1.77
C GLY A 4 -3.52 -3.55 2.28
N ALA A 5 -4.23 -4.47 2.93
CA ALA A 5 -3.71 -5.74 3.41
C ALA A 5 -4.77 -6.85 3.27
N PHE A 6 -4.59 -7.71 2.28
CA PHE A 6 -5.57 -8.70 1.84
C PHE A 6 -5.13 -10.10 2.26
N THR A 7 -6.08 -11.04 2.35
CA THR A 7 -5.78 -12.47 2.52
C THR A 7 -5.62 -13.18 1.18
N SER A 8 -6.06 -12.55 0.09
CA SER A 8 -5.94 -13.03 -1.29
C SER A 8 -4.90 -12.21 -2.06
N GLU A 9 -4.05 -12.87 -2.81
CA GLU A 9 -3.10 -12.24 -3.72
C GLU A 9 -3.81 -11.46 -4.82
N SER A 10 -4.91 -12.02 -5.34
CA SER A 10 -5.69 -11.44 -6.43
C SER A 10 -6.29 -10.08 -6.03
N ASP A 11 -6.77 -9.96 -4.80
CA ASP A 11 -7.32 -8.69 -4.29
C ASP A 11 -6.23 -7.63 -4.14
N ALA A 12 -5.03 -8.04 -3.70
CA ALA A 12 -3.88 -7.15 -3.62
C ALA A 12 -3.40 -6.69 -5.00
N GLU A 13 -3.31 -7.60 -5.98
CA GLU A 13 -2.94 -7.27 -7.36
C GLU A 13 -4.01 -6.38 -8.04
N ASN A 14 -5.30 -6.61 -7.75
CA ASN A 14 -6.37 -5.73 -8.23
C ASN A 14 -6.22 -4.29 -7.72
N LEU A 15 -5.89 -4.10 -6.43
CA LEU A 15 -5.65 -2.77 -5.89
C LEU A 15 -4.39 -2.14 -6.50
N LYS A 16 -3.30 -2.90 -6.64
CA LYS A 16 -2.07 -2.44 -7.31
C LYS A 16 -2.35 -1.99 -8.74
N ALA A 17 -3.14 -2.73 -9.51
CA ALA A 17 -3.53 -2.35 -10.86
C ALA A 17 -4.35 -1.04 -10.87
N ARG A 18 -5.30 -0.87 -9.93
CA ARG A 18 -6.08 0.37 -9.80
C ARG A 18 -5.20 1.57 -9.45
N LEU A 19 -4.20 1.38 -8.58
CA LEU A 19 -3.20 2.40 -8.27
C LEU A 19 -2.38 2.76 -9.51
N ALA A 20 -1.89 1.77 -10.26
CA ALA A 20 -1.12 1.97 -11.48
C ALA A 20 -1.91 2.72 -12.57
N LEU A 21 -3.19 2.36 -12.76
CA LEU A 21 -4.10 3.08 -13.66
C LEU A 21 -4.35 4.53 -13.24
N SER A 22 -4.17 4.83 -11.95
CA SER A 22 -4.28 6.18 -11.39
C SER A 22 -2.94 6.92 -11.36
N GLY A 23 -1.89 6.35 -11.96
CA GLY A 23 -0.55 6.94 -12.04
C GLY A 23 0.37 6.64 -10.85
N TRP A 24 -0.01 5.73 -9.96
CA TRP A 24 0.73 5.39 -8.75
C TRP A 24 1.39 4.03 -8.85
N GLU A 25 2.69 3.97 -8.58
CA GLU A 25 3.40 2.69 -8.49
C GLU A 25 3.24 2.07 -7.10
N ALA A 26 2.84 0.79 -7.07
CA ALA A 26 2.69 0.02 -5.85
C ALA A 26 3.26 -1.40 -6.01
N SER A 27 3.70 -1.97 -4.89
CA SER A 27 4.17 -3.36 -4.81
C SER A 27 3.30 -4.18 -3.88
N VAL A 28 3.14 -5.46 -4.20
CA VAL A 28 2.51 -6.44 -3.30
C VAL A 28 3.60 -7.14 -2.52
N GLN A 29 3.51 -7.10 -1.19
CA GLN A 29 4.41 -7.79 -0.29
C GLN A 29 3.66 -8.87 0.47
N MET A 30 4.17 -10.10 0.41
CA MET A 30 3.68 -11.19 1.23
C MET A 30 4.26 -11.07 2.65
N ALA A 31 3.40 -11.04 3.66
CA ALA A 31 3.79 -11.00 5.07
C ALA A 31 3.13 -12.16 5.82
N ALA A 32 3.94 -13.05 6.37
CA ALA A 32 3.49 -14.05 7.33
C ALA A 32 3.26 -13.39 8.70
N LEU A 33 2.11 -13.63 9.30
CA LEU A 33 1.73 -13.14 10.61
C LEU A 33 2.00 -14.19 11.70
N PRO A 34 2.11 -13.78 12.99
CA PRO A 34 2.37 -14.71 14.10
C PRO A 34 1.33 -15.82 14.27
N ASP A 35 0.10 -15.57 13.80
CA ASP A 35 -1.00 -16.53 13.79
C ASP A 35 -0.93 -17.54 12.62
N LYS A 36 0.20 -17.60 11.91
CA LYS A 36 0.44 -18.40 10.69
C LYS A 36 -0.42 -18.01 9.49
N SER A 37 -1.16 -16.90 9.56
CA SER A 37 -1.86 -16.37 8.40
C SER A 37 -0.90 -15.61 7.48
N VAL A 38 -1.23 -15.56 6.19
CA VAL A 38 -0.50 -14.77 5.20
C VAL A 38 -1.35 -13.57 4.81
N ARG A 39 -0.73 -12.39 4.77
CA ARG A 39 -1.33 -11.16 4.24
C ARG A 39 -0.54 -10.66 3.04
N TYR A 40 -1.25 -10.24 2.02
CA TYR A 40 -0.73 -9.54 0.86
C TYR A 40 -0.93 -8.04 1.06
N ARG A 41 0.16 -7.34 1.35
CA ARG A 41 0.17 -5.90 1.65
C ARG A 41 0.51 -5.11 0.40
N VAL A 42 -0.35 -4.18 0.01
CA VAL A 42 -0.12 -3.27 -1.11
C VAL A 42 0.58 -2.01 -0.59
N ARG A 43 1.82 -1.78 -1.00
CA ARG A 43 2.66 -0.68 -0.49
C ARG A 43 3.11 0.26 -1.60
N LEU A 44 3.18 1.55 -1.28
CA LEU A 44 3.78 2.59 -2.13
C LEU A 44 5.05 3.14 -1.46
N GLY A 45 6.07 3.43 -2.27
CA GLY A 45 7.40 3.83 -1.81
C GLY A 45 8.42 2.67 -1.82
N PRO A 46 9.62 2.86 -1.24
CA PRO A 46 9.94 3.70 -0.08
C PRO A 46 9.90 5.21 -0.34
N TYR A 47 9.69 5.97 0.73
CA TYR A 47 9.73 7.45 0.74
C TYR A 47 10.70 7.88 1.84
N ASP A 48 11.52 8.88 1.57
CA ASP A 48 12.73 9.14 2.36
C ASP A 48 12.48 10.06 3.57
N ASN A 49 11.35 10.77 3.56
CA ASN A 49 11.01 11.70 4.65
C ASN A 49 9.50 11.77 4.91
N THR A 50 9.14 12.32 6.07
CA THR A 50 7.75 12.37 6.55
C THR A 50 6.90 13.37 5.75
N ASP A 51 7.49 14.45 5.26
CA ASP A 51 6.77 15.47 4.49
C ASP A 51 6.31 14.92 3.13
N GLU A 52 7.18 14.16 2.46
CA GLU A 52 6.85 13.41 1.25
C GLU A 52 5.73 12.41 1.51
N VAL A 53 5.84 11.61 2.58
CA VAL A 53 4.80 10.65 2.96
C VAL A 53 3.44 11.35 3.17
N ASN A 54 3.42 12.49 3.85
CA ASN A 54 2.20 13.25 4.10
C ASN A 54 1.60 13.83 2.81
N ARG A 55 2.44 14.34 1.92
CA ARG A 55 2.03 14.85 0.60
C ARG A 55 1.41 13.73 -0.25
N ILE A 56 2.11 12.61 -0.40
CA ILE A 56 1.63 11.47 -1.18
C ILE A 56 0.33 10.91 -0.58
N LYS A 57 0.24 10.81 0.76
CA LYS A 57 -1.01 10.40 1.42
C LYS A 57 -2.17 11.34 1.07
N ALA A 58 -1.95 12.65 1.09
CA ALA A 58 -2.98 13.62 0.74
C ALA A 58 -3.42 13.51 -0.72
N ASP A 59 -2.47 13.30 -1.65
CA ASP A 59 -2.78 13.17 -3.08
C ASP A 59 -3.51 11.86 -3.39
N LEU A 60 -3.11 10.74 -2.78
CA LEU A 60 -3.84 9.47 -2.86
C LEU A 60 -5.27 9.60 -2.32
N GLY A 61 -5.45 10.34 -1.21
CA GLY A 61 -6.77 10.62 -0.64
C GLY A 61 -7.68 11.39 -1.61
N LYS A 62 -7.13 12.36 -2.35
CA LYS A 62 -7.89 13.08 -3.41
C LYS A 62 -8.26 12.15 -4.57
N SER A 63 -7.43 11.16 -4.86
CA SER A 63 -7.71 10.12 -5.86
C SER A 63 -8.64 9.00 -5.36
N GLY A 64 -9.15 9.10 -4.12
CA GLY A 64 -10.08 8.13 -3.53
C GLY A 64 -9.43 6.88 -2.96
N PHE A 65 -8.10 6.89 -2.74
CA PHE A 65 -7.38 5.80 -2.09
C PHE A 65 -7.10 6.15 -0.63
N ASP A 66 -7.59 5.32 0.29
CA ASP A 66 -7.21 5.42 1.70
C ASP A 66 -5.90 4.68 1.95
N VAL A 67 -4.95 5.35 2.59
CA VAL A 67 -3.62 4.80 2.86
C VAL A 67 -3.15 5.09 4.26
N ALA A 68 -2.49 4.10 4.87
CA ALA A 68 -1.88 4.19 6.17
C ALA A 68 -0.36 4.45 6.07
N VAL A 69 0.15 5.30 6.95
CA VAL A 69 1.59 5.43 7.18
C VAL A 69 2.04 4.27 8.05
N ILE A 70 2.88 3.40 7.51
CA ILE A 70 3.44 2.26 8.23
C ILE A 70 4.95 2.39 8.19
N LYS A 71 5.57 2.54 9.37
CA LYS A 71 7.01 2.34 9.55
C LYS A 71 7.25 0.84 9.58
N ASN A 72 8.15 0.35 8.73
CA ASN A 72 8.63 -1.01 8.89
C ASN A 72 9.57 -1.01 10.11
N PRO A 73 9.32 -1.84 11.13
CA PRO A 73 10.31 -2.05 12.19
C PRO A 73 11.56 -2.73 11.64
#